data_AF-A0A3M6I3F5-F1
#
_entry.id   AF-A0A3M6I3F5-F1
#
_cell.length_a   1.000
_cell.length_b   1.000
_cell.length_c   1.000
_cell.angle_alpha   90.00
_cell.angle_beta   90.00
_cell.angle_gamma   90.00
#
_symmetry.space_group_name_H-M   'P 1'
#
loop_
_entity.id
_entity.type
_entity.pdbx_description
1 polymer ?
#
loop_
_entity_poly.entity_id
_entity_poly.type
_entity_poly.pdbx_seq_one_letter_code
_entity_poly.pdbx_strand_id
1 'polypeptide(L)'
;MREANGKCQFLSWNTNFQQDGKFTVTFYRDAQQTQRIQVEHGTWSAANGKNAMKTVGVSSPDVYSYKFLDADTVHYTSVESDPSGDCQEDYAFTERRTRL
;
A
#
# COMPACT_ATOMS: atom_id res chain seq x y z
N MET A 1 -7.60 0.04 -0.98
CA MET A 1 -8.34 0.23 -2.26
C MET A 1 -9.18 1.48 -2.16
N ARG A 2 -9.30 2.25 -3.23
CA ARG A 2 -10.25 3.36 -3.37
C ARG A 2 -11.55 2.81 -3.95
N GLU A 3 -12.68 3.12 -3.32
CA GLU A 3 -14.00 2.65 -3.78
C GLU A 3 -14.45 3.38 -5.06
N ALA A 4 -15.29 2.73 -5.87
CA ALA A 4 -15.76 3.28 -7.14
C ALA A 4 -16.60 4.56 -6.97
N ASN A 5 -17.25 4.71 -5.80
CA ASN A 5 -18.06 5.86 -5.44
C ASN A 5 -17.38 6.74 -4.36
N GLY A 6 -16.06 6.58 -4.17
CA GLY A 6 -15.28 7.38 -3.23
C GLY A 6 -14.99 8.80 -3.74
N LYS A 7 -14.29 9.59 -2.93
CA LYS A 7 -13.89 10.96 -3.29
C LYS A 7 -12.75 11.03 -4.30
N CYS A 8 -12.16 9.88 -4.64
CA CYS A 8 -11.00 9.76 -5.51
C CYS A 8 -11.30 8.78 -6.65
N GLN A 9 -10.54 8.91 -7.74
CA GLN A 9 -10.62 7.94 -8.84
C GLN A 9 -10.35 6.53 -8.30
N PHE A 10 -11.18 5.57 -8.73
CA PHE A 10 -11.01 4.17 -8.38
C PHE A 10 -9.58 3.70 -8.63
N LEU A 11 -9.01 3.04 -7.64
CA LEU A 11 -7.68 2.46 -7.67
C LEU A 11 -7.66 1.26 -6.71
N SER A 12 -7.31 0.09 -7.21
CA SER A 12 -7.05 -1.07 -6.36
C SER A 12 -5.59 -1.49 -6.48
N TRP A 13 -5.06 -2.13 -5.45
CA TRP A 13 -3.68 -2.59 -5.43
C TRP A 13 -3.52 -3.87 -4.62
N ASN A 14 -2.40 -4.55 -4.85
CA ASN A 14 -1.91 -5.63 -4.03
C ASN A 14 -0.40 -5.47 -3.83
N THR A 15 0.04 -5.71 -2.61
CA THR A 15 1.44 -5.64 -2.19
C THR A 15 1.96 -7.02 -1.84
N ASN A 16 2.98 -7.45 -2.57
CA ASN A 16 3.79 -8.61 -2.21
C ASN A 16 4.97 -8.16 -1.36
N PHE A 17 5.06 -8.66 -0.13
CA PHE A 17 6.21 -8.45 0.76
C PHE A 17 7.07 -9.70 0.81
N GLN A 18 8.30 -9.61 0.33
CA GLN A 18 9.26 -10.70 0.29
C GLN A 18 10.08 -10.75 1.59
N GLN A 19 10.52 -11.95 1.98
CA GLN A 19 11.29 -12.18 3.21
C GLN A 19 12.69 -11.53 3.17
N ASP A 20 13.22 -11.24 1.98
CA ASP A 20 14.50 -10.56 1.78
C ASP A 20 14.40 -9.03 1.96
N GLY A 21 13.24 -8.52 2.40
CA GLY A 21 13.01 -7.10 2.61
C GLY A 21 12.66 -6.34 1.35
N LYS A 22 12.34 -7.01 0.23
CA LYS A 22 11.78 -6.35 -0.97
C LYS A 22 10.27 -6.37 -1.00
N PHE A 23 9.69 -5.39 -1.68
CA PHE A 23 8.25 -5.39 -1.96
C PHE A 23 7.97 -5.12 -3.44
N THR A 24 6.77 -5.51 -3.87
CA THR A 24 6.19 -5.12 -5.15
C THR A 24 4.74 -4.72 -4.94
N VAL A 25 4.36 -3.51 -5.34
CA VAL A 25 2.97 -3.07 -5.39
C VAL A 25 2.50 -3.11 -6.83
N THR A 26 1.39 -3.76 -7.10
CA THR A 26 0.73 -3.69 -8.41
C THR A 26 -0.57 -2.91 -8.29
N PHE A 27 -0.73 -1.89 -9.12
CA PHE A 27 -1.92 -1.05 -9.19
C PHE A 27 -2.81 -1.47 -10.36
N TYR A 28 -4.12 -1.39 -10.15
CA TYR A 28 -5.15 -1.79 -11.11
C TYR A 28 -6.26 -0.73 -11.18
N ARG A 29 -6.86 -0.62 -12.36
CA ARG A 29 -8.01 0.27 -12.61
C ARG A 29 -9.37 -0.40 -12.34
N ASP A 30 -9.39 -1.68 -12.01
CA ASP A 30 -10.59 -2.48 -11.73
C ASP A 30 -10.50 -3.21 -10.38
N ALA A 31 -11.64 -3.54 -9.79
CA ALA A 31 -11.72 -4.21 -8.49
C ALA A 31 -11.31 -5.67 -8.54
N GLN A 32 -11.44 -6.29 -9.71
CA GLN A 32 -11.07 -7.68 -9.97
C GLN A 32 -9.56 -7.86 -10.13
N GLN A 33 -8.78 -6.77 -10.12
CA GLN A 33 -7.33 -6.77 -10.30
C GLN A 33 -6.89 -7.45 -11.61
N THR A 34 -7.62 -7.19 -12.70
CA THR A 34 -7.31 -7.77 -14.03
C THR A 34 -6.67 -6.77 -14.99
N GLN A 35 -6.89 -5.47 -14.78
CA GLN A 35 -6.41 -4.40 -15.63
C GLN A 35 -5.30 -3.62 -14.92
N ARG A 36 -4.08 -4.15 -15.00
CA ARG A 36 -2.88 -3.55 -14.42
C ARG A 36 -2.56 -2.21 -15.07
N ILE A 37 -2.26 -1.20 -14.26
CA ILE A 37 -1.85 0.13 -14.73
C ILE A 37 -0.39 0.45 -14.39
N GLN A 38 0.11 0.00 -13.25
CA GLN A 38 1.47 0.32 -12.79
C GLN A 38 1.99 -0.78 -11.85
N VAL A 39 3.32 -0.93 -11.82
CA VAL A 39 4.03 -1.76 -10.85
C VAL A 39 5.12 -0.93 -10.22
N GLU A 40 5.14 -0.91 -8.89
CA GLU A 40 6.20 -0.32 -8.10
C GLU A 40 6.96 -1.40 -7.35
N HIS A 41 8.23 -1.12 -7.07
CA HIS A 41 9.10 -2.01 -6.32
C HIS A 41 10.01 -1.20 -5.42
N GLY A 42 10.49 -1.86 -4.36
CA GLY A 42 11.30 -1.18 -3.37
C GLY A 42 11.74 -2.10 -2.25
N THR A 43 12.16 -1.49 -1.16
CA THR A 43 12.54 -2.19 0.07
C THR A 43 11.59 -1.83 1.19
N TRP A 44 11.34 -2.77 2.09
CA TRP A 44 10.49 -2.56 3.25
C TRP A 44 11.17 -3.01 4.54
N SER A 45 10.75 -2.42 5.64
CA SER A 45 11.11 -2.88 6.98
C SER A 45 9.92 -2.68 7.91
N ALA A 46 9.77 -3.57 8.89
CA ALA A 46 8.77 -3.43 9.94
C ALA A 46 9.41 -3.52 11.31
N ALA A 47 9.29 -2.45 12.09
CA ALA A 47 9.80 -2.37 13.46
C ALA A 47 8.90 -1.46 14.30
N ASN A 48 8.74 -1.80 15.59
CA ASN A 48 8.00 -0.97 16.55
C ASN A 48 6.58 -0.59 16.10
N GLY A 49 5.86 -1.51 15.45
CA GLY A 49 4.49 -1.28 14.95
C GLY A 49 4.39 -0.35 13.72
N LYS A 50 5.53 -0.02 13.10
CA LYS A 50 5.60 0.76 11.87
C LYS A 50 6.13 -0.08 10.71
N ASN A 51 5.56 0.13 9.53
CA ASN A 51 6.03 -0.39 8.25
C ASN A 51 6.60 0.80 7.45
N ALA A 52 7.87 0.74 7.08
CA ALA A 52 8.51 1.74 6.24
C ALA A 52 8.79 1.13 4.87
N MET A 53 8.24 1.75 3.82
CA MET A 53 8.34 1.32 2.42
C MET A 53 9.13 2.36 1.62
N LYS A 54 10.26 1.95 1.05
CA LYS A 54 11.13 2.78 0.23
C LYS A 54 11.02 2.37 -1.24
N THR A 55 10.16 3.05 -1.99
CA THR A 55 10.02 2.86 -3.44
C THR A 55 11.27 3.32 -4.18
N VAL A 56 11.69 2.56 -5.20
CA VAL A 56 12.83 2.93 -6.05
C VAL A 56 12.54 4.26 -6.75
N GLY A 57 13.50 5.20 -6.66
CA GLY A 57 13.39 6.52 -7.29
C GLY A 57 12.66 7.59 -6.47
N VAL A 58 12.00 7.22 -5.36
CA VAL A 58 11.36 8.17 -4.43
C VAL A 58 12.35 8.60 -3.36
N SER A 59 12.37 9.88 -2.97
CA SER A 59 13.40 10.48 -2.09
C SER A 59 13.22 10.13 -0.60
N SER A 60 12.00 9.93 -0.13
CA SER A 60 11.64 9.50 1.23
C SER A 60 10.89 8.17 1.20
N PRO A 61 10.95 7.37 2.29
CA PRO A 61 10.05 6.24 2.45
C PRO A 61 8.66 6.69 2.89
N ASP A 62 7.64 5.95 2.47
CA ASP A 62 6.31 6.02 3.09
C ASP A 62 6.31 5.23 4.38
N VAL A 63 5.76 5.81 5.45
CA VAL A 63 5.76 5.18 6.78
C VAL A 63 4.33 5.03 7.27
N TYR A 64 3.93 3.80 7.53
CA TYR A 64 2.61 3.43 8.01
C TYR A 64 2.68 2.81 9.40
N SER A 65 1.78 3.23 10.29
CA SER A 65 1.36 2.36 11.39
C SER A 65 0.48 1.24 10.83
N TYR A 66 0.51 0.06 11.44
CA TYR A 66 -0.31 -1.06 10.98
C TYR A 66 -0.94 -1.85 12.12
N LYS A 67 -2.10 -2.46 11.83
CA LYS A 67 -2.78 -3.39 12.73
C LYS A 67 -3.28 -4.58 11.92
N PHE A 68 -3.02 -5.79 12.42
CA PHE A 68 -3.65 -6.99 11.89
C PHE A 68 -5.11 -7.00 12.33
N LEU A 69 -6.03 -7.08 11.37
CA LEU A 69 -7.46 -7.30 11.63
C LEU A 69 -7.76 -8.79 11.80
N ASP A 70 -6.99 -9.64 11.11
CA ASP A 70 -6.98 -11.10 11.22
C ASP A 70 -5.64 -11.66 10.69
N ALA A 71 -5.59 -12.96 10.37
CA ALA A 71 -4.36 -13.66 9.98
C ALA A 71 -3.76 -13.20 8.64
N ASP A 72 -4.57 -12.65 7.75
CA ASP A 72 -4.16 -12.22 6.41
C ASP A 72 -4.56 -10.79 6.06
N THR A 73 -5.30 -10.10 6.93
CA THR A 73 -5.79 -8.74 6.69
C THR A 73 -5.07 -7.74 7.59
N VAL A 74 -4.48 -6.71 6.97
CA VAL A 74 -3.80 -5.62 7.66
C VAL A 74 -4.44 -4.30 7.30
N HIS A 75 -4.72 -3.50 8.32
CA HIS A 75 -5.07 -2.10 8.17
C HIS A 75 -3.83 -1.25 8.37
N TYR A 76 -3.52 -0.40 7.39
CA TYR A 76 -2.45 0.57 7.42
C TYR A 76 -3.02 1.97 7.65
N THR A 77 -2.30 2.77 8.40
CA THR A 77 -2.56 4.20 8.57
C THR A 77 -1.23 4.94 8.48
N SER A 78 -1.10 5.84 7.51
CA SER A 78 0.13 6.62 7.32
C SER A 78 0.45 7.43 8.57
N VAL A 79 1.74 7.49 8.90
CA VAL A 79 2.25 8.28 10.04
C VAL A 79 2.36 9.75 9.67
N GLU A 80 2.58 10.06 8.39
CA GLU A 80 2.61 11.41 7.86
C GLU A 80 1.77 11.47 6.58
N SER A 81 0.90 12.49 6.50
CA SER A 81 0.15 12.79 5.28
C SER A 81 0.97 13.73 4.41
N ASP A 82 1.28 13.32 3.18
CA ASP A 82 1.81 14.24 2.17
C ASP A 82 0.65 15.07 1.57
N PRO A 83 0.58 16.39 1.81
CA PRO A 83 -0.48 17.22 1.26
C PRO A 83 -0.44 17.28 -0.29
N SER A 84 0.65 16.84 -0.93
CA SER A 84 0.78 16.73 -2.38
C SER A 84 0.27 15.40 -2.96
N GLY A 85 -0.10 14.43 -2.11
CA GLY A 85 -0.67 13.16 -2.53
C GLY A 85 -1.94 13.35 -3.37
N ASP A 86 -2.05 12.57 -4.45
CA ASP A 86 -3.15 12.63 -5.44
C ASP A 86 -4.53 12.33 -4.81
N CYS A 87 -4.55 11.58 -3.70
CA CYS A 87 -5.71 11.32 -2.89
C CYS A 87 -5.33 11.22 -1.40
N GLN A 88 -5.95 12.04 -0.58
CA GLN A 88 -5.70 12.03 0.87
C GLN A 88 -6.35 10.81 1.59
N GLU A 89 -7.21 10.04 0.92
CA GLU A 89 -7.79 8.81 1.50
C GLU A 89 -6.81 7.63 1.48
N ASP A 90 -5.68 7.73 0.77
CA ASP A 90 -4.62 6.70 0.78
C ASP A 90 -3.84 6.65 2.09
N TYR A 91 -4.07 7.61 3.00
CA TYR A 91 -3.47 7.59 4.34
C TYR A 91 -4.10 6.59 5.29
N ALA A 92 -5.19 5.91 4.91
CA ALA A 92 -5.69 4.77 5.65
C ALA A 92 -6.33 3.74 4.72
N PHE A 93 -5.82 2.51 4.71
CA PHE A 93 -6.34 1.46 3.85
C PHE A 93 -6.21 0.08 4.47
N THR A 94 -7.13 -0.80 4.10
CA THR A 94 -7.08 -2.22 4.43
C THR A 94 -6.60 -3.00 3.22
N GLU A 95 -5.66 -3.91 3.45
CA GLU A 95 -5.13 -4.82 2.44
C GLU A 95 -5.12 -6.26 2.97
N ARG A 96 -5.49 -7.19 2.09
CA ARG A 96 -5.33 -8.61 2.34
C ARG A 96 -3.97 -9.06 1.81
N ARG A 97 -3.08 -9.46 2.71
CA ARG A 97 -1.77 -10.02 2.39
C ARG A 97 -1.94 -11.45 1.89
N THR A 98 -1.87 -11.62 0.57
CA THR A 98 -1.66 -12.93 -0.03
C THR A 98 -0.26 -13.44 0.34
N ARG A 99 -0.19 -14.49 1.17
CA ARG A 99 1.04 -15.27 1.34
C ARG A 99 1.29 -15.99 0.02
N LEU A 100 2.34 -15.59 -0.70
CA LEU A 100 2.93 -16.36 -1.79
C LEU A 100 4.22 -16.99 -1.29
#